data_AF-A0A0V1KXF4-F1
#
_entry.id   AF-A0A0V1KXF4-F1
#
_cell.length_a   1.000
_cell.length_b   1.000
_cell.length_c   1.000
_cell.angle_alpha   90.00
_cell.angle_beta   90.00
_cell.angle_gamma   90.00
#
_symmetry.space_group_name_H-M   'P 1'
#
loop_
_entity.id
_entity.type
_entity.pdbx_description
1 polymer ?
#
loop_
_entity_poly.entity_id
_entity_poly.type
_entity_poly.pdbx_seq_one_letter_code
_entity_poly.pdbx_strand_id
1 'polypeptide(L)'
;MLKQLKQLEFVNFDDCLLRNHCAEHLAQGLALASPNLSEIHLNGCEFDTSAGSQILLSLKSKTSLSKINLNYNQFGEKGVEVIKNIASDLGLADFLGSLSEDDGSYQSGSGEEEEEDDDDDDDDEEEDEEEMSEEEFVVVESNSLNIYSPTELIEMLQTEPKLEHLLALQDEHTKEEFLKILTLKKDNMDFCAKTIIGLSSVLTPDCSEEDKNLCLSIWQWISDTLIDQEEVELFVNSLVLHIHLIRALPGMESKFQLYGIYDMLFYVAKEKLFSPIFYDVLKFFIKRKCPRVEDIDSKKLLDVVESLSSRT
;
A
#
# COMPACT_ATOMS: atom_id res chain seq x y z
N MET A 1 -17.08 -10.05 -2.77
CA MET A 1 -17.89 -11.23 -3.19
C MET A 1 -17.64 -12.48 -2.33
N LEU A 2 -16.41 -13.03 -2.26
CA LEU A 2 -16.10 -14.23 -1.43
C LEU A 2 -16.43 -14.07 0.07
N LYS A 3 -16.22 -12.88 0.64
CA LYS A 3 -16.53 -12.54 2.04
C LYS A 3 -18.01 -12.74 2.45
N GLN A 4 -18.94 -12.76 1.49
CA GLN A 4 -20.37 -12.93 1.75
C GLN A 4 -20.81 -14.41 1.69
N LEU A 5 -19.94 -15.32 1.20
CA LEU A 5 -20.27 -16.72 0.99
C LEU A 5 -20.01 -17.55 2.27
N LYS A 6 -20.95 -17.47 3.22
CA LYS A 6 -20.87 -18.12 4.55
C LYS A 6 -20.91 -19.66 4.52
N GLN A 7 -21.25 -20.28 3.38
CA GLN A 7 -21.29 -21.74 3.19
C GLN A 7 -20.32 -22.21 2.09
N LEU A 8 -19.29 -21.41 1.78
CA LEU A 8 -18.31 -21.76 0.77
C LEU A 8 -17.45 -22.95 1.25
N GLU A 9 -17.54 -24.07 0.55
CA GLU A 9 -16.78 -25.30 0.85
C GLU A 9 -15.69 -25.56 -0.19
N PHE A 10 -15.93 -25.19 -1.45
CA PHE A 10 -15.06 -25.50 -2.57
C PHE A 10 -14.80 -24.24 -3.41
N VAL A 11 -13.52 -23.94 -3.65
CA VAL A 11 -13.08 -22.87 -4.54
C VAL A 11 -12.19 -23.45 -5.62
N ASN A 12 -12.53 -23.19 -6.88
CA ASN A 12 -11.73 -23.61 -8.03
C ASN A 12 -11.60 -22.48 -9.05
N PHE A 13 -10.37 -22.02 -9.21
CA PHE A 13 -9.93 -21.12 -10.25
C PHE A 13 -8.72 -21.69 -11.00
N ASP A 14 -8.62 -23.01 -11.11
CA ASP A 14 -7.62 -23.65 -11.96
C ASP A 14 -7.69 -23.04 -13.39
N ASP A 15 -6.52 -22.77 -13.98
CA ASP A 15 -6.33 -22.18 -15.31
C ASP A 15 -6.99 -20.80 -15.51
N CYS A 16 -7.26 -20.06 -14.43
CA CYS A 16 -7.77 -18.69 -14.51
C CYS A 16 -6.61 -17.68 -14.44
N LEU A 17 -6.60 -16.68 -15.34
CA LEU A 17 -5.58 -15.61 -15.41
C LEU A 17 -5.72 -14.57 -14.29
N LEU A 18 -5.70 -15.02 -13.04
CA LEU A 18 -5.87 -14.17 -11.86
C LEU A 18 -4.68 -13.23 -11.68
N ARG A 19 -3.44 -13.72 -11.88
CA ARG A 19 -2.20 -12.94 -11.70
C ARG A 19 -2.07 -12.37 -10.29
N ASN A 20 -0.93 -11.75 -10.01
CA ASN A 20 -0.61 -11.26 -8.66
C ASN A 20 -1.61 -10.23 -8.12
N HIS A 21 -2.21 -9.39 -8.98
CA HIS A 21 -3.17 -8.36 -8.55
C HIS A 21 -4.47 -8.93 -7.94
N CYS A 22 -4.95 -10.09 -8.42
CA CYS A 22 -6.12 -10.74 -7.84
C CYS A 22 -5.77 -11.56 -6.59
N ALA A 23 -4.50 -11.93 -6.37
CA ALA A 23 -4.09 -12.75 -5.23
C ALA A 23 -4.41 -12.07 -3.89
N GLU A 24 -4.21 -10.76 -3.78
CA GLU A 24 -4.51 -10.00 -2.57
C GLU A 24 -6.02 -10.01 -2.26
N HIS A 25 -6.84 -9.70 -3.28
CA HIS A 25 -8.30 -9.70 -3.15
C HIS A 25 -8.84 -11.10 -2.83
N LEU A 26 -8.24 -12.13 -3.42
CA LEU A 26 -8.56 -13.52 -3.15
C LEU A 26 -8.17 -13.90 -1.73
N ALA A 27 -6.96 -13.54 -1.26
CA ALA A 27 -6.48 -13.80 0.09
C ALA A 27 -7.35 -13.10 1.14
N GLN A 28 -7.70 -11.82 0.95
CA GLN A 28 -8.63 -11.10 1.82
C GLN A 28 -10.01 -11.77 1.82
N GLY A 29 -10.51 -12.13 0.64
CA GLY A 29 -11.76 -12.84 0.46
C GLY A 29 -11.78 -14.18 1.20
N LEU A 30 -10.70 -14.97 1.10
CA LEU A 30 -10.54 -16.27 1.75
C LEU A 30 -10.37 -16.12 3.26
N ALA A 31 -9.59 -15.16 3.74
CA ALA A 31 -9.43 -14.89 5.17
C ALA A 31 -10.78 -14.63 5.84
N LEU A 32 -11.63 -13.82 5.19
CA LEU A 32 -12.98 -13.45 5.66
C LEU A 32 -14.09 -14.46 5.28
N ALA A 33 -13.83 -15.37 4.33
CA ALA A 33 -14.80 -16.38 3.89
C ALA A 33 -15.07 -17.46 4.95
N SER A 34 -16.09 -18.28 4.68
CA SER A 34 -16.58 -19.35 5.56
C SER A 34 -15.47 -20.20 6.20
N PRO A 35 -15.59 -20.57 7.49
CA PRO A 35 -14.70 -21.55 8.12
C PRO A 35 -14.87 -22.98 7.54
N ASN A 36 -15.88 -23.21 6.72
CA ASN A 36 -16.20 -24.51 6.14
C ASN A 36 -15.43 -24.81 4.85
N LEU A 37 -14.58 -23.89 4.38
CA LEU A 37 -13.77 -24.11 3.18
C LEU A 37 -12.90 -25.36 3.36
N SER A 38 -13.09 -26.34 2.49
CA SER A 38 -12.42 -27.64 2.53
C SER A 38 -11.40 -27.80 1.42
N GLU A 39 -11.67 -27.29 0.21
CA GLU A 39 -10.74 -27.41 -0.91
C GLU A 39 -10.57 -26.09 -1.64
N ILE A 40 -9.31 -25.81 -2.00
CA ILE A 40 -8.93 -24.67 -2.82
C ILE A 40 -8.00 -25.10 -3.96
N HIS A 41 -8.39 -24.73 -5.17
CA HIS A 41 -7.74 -25.11 -6.42
C HIS A 41 -7.38 -23.83 -7.20
N LEU A 42 -6.08 -23.58 -7.32
CA LEU A 42 -5.47 -22.36 -7.88
C LEU A 42 -4.26 -22.70 -8.75
N ASN A 43 -4.35 -23.79 -9.51
CA ASN A 43 -3.32 -24.15 -10.46
C ASN A 43 -3.37 -23.19 -11.64
N GLY A 44 -2.24 -22.87 -12.23
CA GLY A 44 -2.27 -22.18 -13.51
C GLY A 44 -2.59 -20.70 -13.44
N CYS A 45 -2.53 -20.08 -12.25
CA CYS A 45 -3.08 -18.74 -12.01
C CYS A 45 -2.11 -17.57 -12.23
N GLU A 46 -0.88 -17.85 -12.66
CA GLU A 46 0.19 -16.85 -12.81
C GLU A 46 0.56 -16.14 -11.49
N PHE A 47 0.51 -16.86 -10.37
CA PHE A 47 0.93 -16.32 -9.08
C PHE A 47 2.44 -16.41 -8.88
N ASP A 48 3.06 -15.31 -8.46
CA ASP A 48 4.43 -15.33 -7.97
C ASP A 48 4.51 -15.88 -6.53
N THR A 49 5.74 -16.02 -6.02
CA THR A 49 5.97 -16.54 -4.66
C THR A 49 5.30 -15.68 -3.58
N SER A 50 5.20 -14.36 -3.77
CA SER A 50 4.56 -13.45 -2.82
C SER A 50 3.05 -13.69 -2.79
N ALA A 51 2.41 -13.74 -3.96
CA ALA A 51 1.00 -14.04 -4.12
C ALA A 51 0.64 -15.41 -3.51
N GLY A 52 1.42 -16.46 -3.82
CA GLY A 52 1.22 -17.78 -3.22
C GLY A 52 1.35 -17.78 -1.69
N SER A 53 2.29 -17.00 -1.15
CA SER A 53 2.50 -16.85 0.29
C SER A 53 1.32 -16.17 0.98
N GLN A 54 0.79 -15.08 0.40
CA GLN A 54 -0.38 -14.37 0.92
C GLN A 54 -1.63 -15.27 0.94
N ILE A 55 -1.82 -16.06 -0.12
CA ILE A 55 -2.93 -17.02 -0.19
C ILE A 55 -2.79 -18.05 0.94
N LEU A 56 -1.61 -18.65 1.14
CA LEU A 56 -1.40 -19.61 2.23
C LEU A 56 -1.64 -19.00 3.62
N LEU A 57 -1.17 -17.77 3.86
CA LEU A 57 -1.40 -17.07 5.12
C LEU A 57 -2.89 -16.86 5.40
N SER A 58 -3.69 -16.56 4.37
CA SER A 58 -5.14 -16.38 4.50
C SER A 58 -5.90 -17.68 4.88
N LEU A 59 -5.29 -18.84 4.63
CA LEU A 59 -5.88 -20.16 4.88
C LEU A 59 -5.62 -20.68 6.30
N LYS A 60 -4.74 -20.02 7.08
CA LYS A 60 -4.36 -20.43 8.44
C LYS A 60 -5.55 -20.64 9.38
N SER A 61 -6.61 -19.84 9.24
CA SER A 61 -7.80 -19.90 10.10
C SER A 61 -8.82 -20.97 9.69
N LYS A 62 -8.61 -21.69 8.59
CA LYS A 62 -9.57 -22.65 8.04
C LYS A 62 -9.31 -24.05 8.59
N THR A 63 -10.18 -24.47 9.51
CA THR A 63 -10.08 -25.75 10.20
C THR A 63 -10.59 -26.94 9.38
N SER A 64 -11.34 -26.68 8.32
CA SER A 64 -12.01 -27.70 7.50
C SER A 64 -11.20 -28.06 6.24
N LEU A 65 -10.03 -27.44 6.03
CA LEU A 65 -9.18 -27.66 4.86
C LEU A 65 -8.69 -29.10 4.80
N SER A 66 -8.84 -29.69 3.61
CA SER A 66 -8.34 -31.01 3.25
C SER A 66 -7.41 -30.95 2.04
N LYS A 67 -7.49 -29.90 1.21
CA LYS A 67 -6.69 -29.81 -0.03
C LYS A 67 -6.42 -28.38 -0.49
N ILE A 68 -5.17 -28.11 -0.85
CA ILE A 68 -4.68 -26.85 -1.42
C ILE A 68 -3.88 -27.16 -2.69
N ASN A 69 -4.32 -26.71 -3.86
CA ASN A 69 -3.57 -26.88 -5.10
C ASN A 69 -3.07 -25.53 -5.63
N LEU A 70 -1.74 -25.43 -5.78
CA LEU A 70 -1.03 -24.22 -6.21
C LEU A 70 0.01 -24.54 -7.29
N ASN A 71 -0.09 -25.71 -7.93
CA ASN A 71 0.91 -26.12 -8.94
C ASN A 71 0.79 -25.26 -10.20
N TYR A 72 1.78 -25.32 -11.10
CA TYR A 72 1.77 -24.53 -12.34
C TYR A 72 1.53 -23.03 -12.07
N ASN A 73 2.29 -22.42 -11.15
CA ASN A 73 2.30 -20.98 -10.98
C ASN A 73 3.69 -20.45 -11.37
N GLN A 74 4.04 -19.23 -10.95
CA GLN A 74 5.30 -18.56 -11.25
C GLN A 74 6.22 -18.54 -10.02
N PHE A 75 6.25 -19.63 -9.24
CA PHE A 75 7.08 -19.69 -8.04
C PHE A 75 8.55 -19.91 -8.39
N GLY A 76 8.82 -20.83 -9.32
CA GLY A 76 10.16 -21.33 -9.63
C GLY A 76 10.77 -22.14 -8.48
N GLU A 77 11.92 -22.77 -8.71
CA GLU A 77 12.52 -23.71 -7.74
C GLU A 77 12.68 -23.13 -6.33
N LYS A 78 13.17 -21.89 -6.23
CA LYS A 78 13.33 -21.20 -4.94
C LYS A 78 12.00 -20.81 -4.30
N GLY A 79 11.03 -20.39 -5.11
CA GLY A 79 9.70 -20.03 -4.63
C GLY A 79 8.96 -21.25 -4.09
N VAL A 80 9.07 -22.40 -4.75
CA VAL A 80 8.50 -23.67 -4.29
C VAL A 80 9.03 -24.05 -2.91
N GLU A 81 10.32 -23.85 -2.63
CA GLU A 81 10.87 -24.07 -1.28
C GLU A 81 10.26 -23.12 -0.25
N VAL A 82 10.11 -21.84 -0.59
CA VAL A 82 9.47 -20.84 0.29
C VAL A 82 8.02 -21.20 0.60
N ILE A 83 7.23 -21.54 -0.43
CA ILE A 83 5.82 -21.94 -0.29
C ILE A 83 5.69 -23.19 0.59
N LYS A 84 6.58 -24.18 0.41
CA LYS A 84 6.60 -25.38 1.27
C LYS A 84 6.95 -25.06 2.72
N ASN A 85 7.92 -24.18 2.96
CA ASN A 85 8.31 -23.77 4.31
C ASN A 85 7.16 -23.04 5.00
N ILE A 86 6.52 -22.08 4.32
CA ILE A 86 5.35 -21.35 4.84
C ILE A 86 4.21 -22.32 5.14
N ALA A 87 3.90 -23.25 4.23
CA ALA A 87 2.87 -24.25 4.47
C ALA A 87 3.20 -25.14 5.67
N SER A 88 4.46 -25.49 5.88
CA SER A 88 4.91 -26.23 7.07
C SER A 88 4.74 -25.42 8.36
N ASP A 89 5.16 -24.15 8.36
CA ASP A 89 5.05 -23.26 9.52
C ASP A 89 3.60 -22.99 9.92
N LEU A 90 2.68 -23.02 8.94
CA LEU A 90 1.25 -22.85 9.14
C LEU A 90 0.51 -24.16 9.47
N GLY A 91 1.19 -25.31 9.44
CA GLY A 91 0.56 -26.63 9.62
C GLY A 91 -0.35 -27.04 8.46
N LEU A 92 -0.15 -26.47 7.28
CA LEU A 92 -0.89 -26.73 6.04
C LEU A 92 -0.17 -27.69 5.07
N ALA A 93 1.06 -28.09 5.38
CA ALA A 93 1.89 -28.91 4.50
C ALA A 93 1.25 -30.24 4.10
N ASP A 94 0.46 -30.87 4.98
CA ASP A 94 -0.23 -32.14 4.70
C ASP A 94 -1.38 -31.99 3.70
N PHE A 95 -1.89 -30.77 3.51
CA PHE A 95 -2.97 -30.46 2.57
C PHE A 95 -2.47 -29.88 1.25
N LEU A 96 -1.20 -29.47 1.20
CA LEU A 96 -0.58 -28.89 0.01
C LEU A 96 -0.33 -29.96 -1.05
N GLY A 97 -0.88 -29.75 -2.24
CA GLY A 97 -0.67 -30.57 -3.43
C GLY A 97 0.78 -30.51 -3.94
N SER A 98 1.09 -31.36 -4.93
CA SER A 98 2.43 -31.36 -5.53
C SER A 98 2.71 -30.03 -6.22
N LEU A 99 3.91 -29.46 -5.98
CA LEU A 99 4.45 -28.29 -6.69
C LEU A 99 5.57 -28.68 -7.66
N SER A 100 5.65 -29.95 -8.05
CA SER A 100 6.77 -30.50 -8.82
C SER A 100 6.85 -30.01 -10.26
N GLU A 101 5.76 -29.42 -10.77
CA GLU A 101 5.65 -28.97 -12.17
C GLU A 101 5.68 -27.43 -12.26
N ASP A 102 5.95 -26.74 -11.14
CA ASP A 102 6.20 -25.30 -11.10
C ASP A 102 7.69 -25.04 -11.36
N ASP A 103 8.01 -24.75 -12.62
CA ASP A 103 9.36 -24.38 -13.05
C ASP A 103 9.58 -22.85 -13.09
N GLY A 104 8.57 -22.08 -12.66
CA GLY A 104 8.57 -20.61 -12.73
C GLY A 104 8.54 -20.06 -14.15
N SER A 105 8.42 -20.91 -15.17
CA SER A 105 8.42 -20.53 -16.58
C SER A 105 7.00 -20.53 -17.14
N TYR A 106 6.27 -19.48 -16.79
CA TYR A 106 5.23 -19.02 -17.71
C TYR A 106 5.94 -18.33 -18.89
N GLN A 107 6.42 -19.13 -19.83
CA GLN A 107 6.71 -18.61 -21.16
C GLN A 107 5.37 -18.21 -21.78
N SER A 108 5.09 -16.91 -21.74
CA SER A 108 4.16 -16.27 -22.69
C SER A 108 4.56 -16.72 -24.09
N GLY A 109 3.80 -17.67 -24.63
CA GLY A 109 3.96 -18.13 -25.98
C GLY A 109 3.60 -16.98 -26.91
N SER A 110 4.63 -16.51 -27.64
CA SER A 110 4.55 -15.79 -28.91
C SER A 110 3.66 -14.55 -28.98
N GLY A 111 4.32 -13.42 -29.24
CA GLY A 111 3.67 -12.13 -29.34
C GLY A 111 2.64 -12.03 -30.46
N GLU A 112 1.71 -11.13 -30.22
CA GLU A 112 1.14 -10.23 -31.21
C GLU A 112 0.90 -8.91 -30.46
N GLU A 113 1.55 -7.86 -30.95
CA GLU A 113 1.16 -6.48 -30.70
C GLU A 113 -0.21 -6.31 -31.36
N GLU A 114 -1.27 -6.29 -30.58
CA GLU A 114 -2.58 -5.82 -31.03
C GLU A 114 -2.80 -4.48 -30.32
N GLU A 115 -2.42 -3.42 -31.04
CA GLU A 115 -2.95 -2.08 -30.89
C GLU A 115 -4.45 -2.15 -31.21
N GLU A 116 -5.30 -2.19 -30.20
CA GLU A 116 -6.72 -1.87 -30.38
C GLU A 116 -6.96 -0.46 -29.82
N ASP A 117 -6.86 0.51 -30.74
CA ASP A 117 -7.65 1.73 -30.73
C ASP A 117 -9.13 1.31 -30.75
N ASP A 118 -9.83 1.45 -29.63
CA ASP A 118 -11.29 1.56 -29.63
C ASP A 118 -11.67 2.91 -28.99
N ASP A 119 -11.78 3.90 -29.88
CA ASP A 119 -12.71 5.01 -29.75
C ASP A 119 -14.14 4.40 -29.77
N ASP A 120 -14.83 4.40 -28.64
CA ASP A 120 -16.30 4.46 -28.64
C ASP A 120 -16.77 5.33 -27.47
N ASP A 121 -17.16 6.55 -27.84
CA ASP A 121 -18.24 7.31 -27.20
C ASP A 121 -19.49 6.41 -27.20
N ASP A 122 -20.05 6.10 -26.03
CA ASP A 122 -21.48 6.37 -25.83
C ASP A 122 -21.90 6.37 -24.36
N ASP A 123 -22.85 7.26 -24.15
CA ASP A 123 -23.55 7.71 -22.95
C ASP A 123 -24.15 6.62 -22.04
N ASP A 124 -24.40 7.09 -20.81
CA ASP A 124 -25.49 6.70 -19.89
C ASP A 124 -25.45 5.28 -19.28
N GLU A 125 -25.26 5.19 -17.97
CA GLU A 125 -26.37 4.96 -17.02
C GLU A 125 -25.87 4.74 -15.56
N GLU A 126 -26.47 5.53 -14.67
CA GLU A 126 -26.86 5.26 -13.28
C GLU A 126 -25.78 5.23 -12.16
N GLU A 127 -25.80 6.33 -11.39
CA GLU A 127 -25.26 6.45 -10.04
C GLU A 127 -26.12 5.60 -9.08
N ASP A 128 -25.69 4.37 -8.79
CA ASP A 128 -26.22 3.62 -7.64
C ASP A 128 -25.55 4.15 -6.35
N GLU A 129 -26.26 5.06 -5.67
CA GLU A 129 -26.06 5.39 -4.26
C GLU A 129 -26.41 4.16 -3.38
N GLU A 130 -25.45 3.25 -3.15
CA GLU A 130 -25.61 2.23 -2.11
C GLU A 130 -25.22 2.78 -0.74
N GLU A 131 -26.25 2.97 0.09
CA GLU A 131 -26.19 3.38 1.48
C GLU A 131 -25.19 2.56 2.32
N MET A 132 -24.29 3.29 2.97
CA MET A 132 -23.42 2.82 4.05
C MET A 132 -24.25 2.18 5.18
N SER A 133 -24.24 0.86 5.27
CA SER A 133 -24.72 0.16 6.46
C SER A 133 -23.68 0.29 7.58
N GLU A 134 -24.12 0.88 8.69
CA GLU A 134 -23.38 1.00 9.95
C GLU A 134 -23.00 -0.40 10.47
N GLU A 135 -21.75 -0.82 10.28
CA GLU A 135 -21.20 -1.98 10.97
C GLU A 135 -20.45 -1.56 12.24
N GLU A 136 -21.10 -1.90 13.34
CA GLU A 136 -20.75 -1.88 14.75
C GLU A 136 -19.25 -1.94 15.06
N PHE A 137 -18.76 -0.85 15.64
CA PHE A 137 -17.42 -0.68 16.21
C PHE A 137 -17.18 -1.72 17.32
N VAL A 138 -16.42 -2.78 17.03
CA VAL A 138 -15.86 -3.63 18.07
C VAL A 138 -14.71 -2.87 18.71
N VAL A 139 -15.01 -2.24 19.85
CA VAL A 139 -14.01 -1.73 20.79
C VAL A 139 -13.13 -2.92 21.21
N VAL A 140 -11.90 -2.99 20.70
CA VAL A 140 -10.87 -3.81 21.34
C VAL A 140 -10.05 -2.85 22.21
N GLU A 141 -10.39 -2.84 23.50
CA GLU A 141 -9.60 -2.16 24.52
C GLU A 141 -8.17 -2.71 24.55
N SER A 142 -7.24 -1.77 24.60
CA SER A 142 -5.79 -1.90 24.57
C SER A 142 -5.23 -2.86 25.63
N ASN A 143 -4.38 -3.81 25.21
CA ASN A 143 -3.01 -3.98 25.71
C ASN A 143 -2.37 -5.27 25.16
N SER A 144 -1.54 -5.13 24.12
CA SER A 144 -0.25 -5.82 23.96
C SER A 144 0.43 -5.41 22.64
N LEU A 145 1.14 -4.28 22.70
CA LEU A 145 2.52 -4.06 22.23
C LEU A 145 2.96 -4.75 20.90
N ASN A 146 3.11 -3.91 19.88
CA ASN A 146 4.00 -4.03 18.71
C ASN A 146 3.89 -5.32 17.88
N ILE A 147 2.94 -5.33 16.94
CA ILE A 147 2.82 -6.41 15.93
C ILE A 147 3.96 -6.33 14.89
N TYR A 148 4.53 -5.14 14.69
CA TYR A 148 5.56 -4.88 13.68
C TYR A 148 6.89 -4.54 14.35
N SER A 149 7.99 -5.10 13.85
CA SER A 149 9.30 -4.49 14.14
C SER A 149 9.37 -3.10 13.50
N PRO A 150 10.16 -2.14 14.03
CA PRO A 150 10.29 -0.81 13.44
C PRO A 150 10.76 -0.81 11.98
N THR A 151 11.47 -1.87 11.55
CA THR A 151 11.92 -2.03 10.16
C THR A 151 10.78 -2.50 9.26
N GLU A 152 10.01 -3.50 9.70
CA GLU A 152 8.80 -3.96 9.00
C GLU A 152 7.77 -2.84 8.91
N LEU A 153 7.63 -2.02 9.96
CA LEU A 153 6.73 -0.87 9.95
C LEU A 153 7.07 0.12 8.83
N ILE A 154 8.36 0.44 8.64
CA ILE A 154 8.79 1.32 7.56
C ILE A 154 8.56 0.67 6.19
N GLU A 155 8.83 -0.62 6.06
CA GLU A 155 8.59 -1.36 4.82
C GLU A 155 7.11 -1.32 4.46
N MET A 156 6.22 -1.64 5.41
CA MET A 156 4.77 -1.57 5.24
C MET A 156 4.29 -0.17 4.89
N LEU A 157 4.82 0.88 5.53
CA LEU A 157 4.48 2.26 5.18
C LEU A 157 4.87 2.63 3.74
N GLN A 158 5.94 2.04 3.20
CA GLN A 158 6.40 2.31 1.84
C GLN A 158 5.71 1.46 0.77
N THR A 159 5.15 0.30 1.13
CA THR A 159 4.50 -0.62 0.19
C THR A 159 2.98 -0.54 0.26
N GLU A 160 2.42 -0.71 1.46
CA GLU A 160 0.98 -0.80 1.74
C GLU A 160 0.62 -0.05 3.05
N PRO A 161 0.67 1.29 3.02
CA PRO A 161 0.36 2.09 4.19
C PRO A 161 -1.12 1.94 4.60
N LYS A 162 -1.35 1.81 5.91
CA LYS A 162 -2.66 1.61 6.54
C LYS A 162 -2.68 2.35 7.87
N LEU A 163 -3.87 2.73 8.34
CA LEU A 163 -4.01 3.51 9.57
C LEU A 163 -3.39 2.83 10.80
N GLU A 164 -3.44 1.50 10.87
CA GLU A 164 -2.81 0.71 11.93
C GLU A 164 -1.29 0.96 12.07
N HIS A 165 -0.60 1.27 10.97
CA HIS A 165 0.83 1.58 10.98
C HIS A 165 1.12 2.95 11.62
N LEU A 166 0.21 3.92 11.46
CA LEU A 166 0.30 5.20 12.17
C LEU A 166 0.00 5.03 13.66
N LEU A 167 -1.02 4.23 14.00
CA LEU A 167 -1.38 3.95 15.39
C LEU A 167 -0.25 3.26 16.16
N ALA A 168 0.56 2.42 15.49
CA ALA A 168 1.75 1.82 16.08
C ALA A 168 2.78 2.87 16.56
N LEU A 169 2.81 4.06 15.95
CA LEU A 169 3.70 5.16 16.33
C LEU A 169 3.15 6.04 17.48
N GLN A 170 1.96 5.75 17.99
CA GLN A 170 1.48 6.37 19.24
C GLN A 170 2.29 5.89 20.45
N ASP A 171 2.86 4.69 20.40
CA ASP A 171 3.80 4.19 21.40
C ASP A 171 5.15 4.91 21.30
N GLU A 172 5.57 5.58 22.38
CA GLU A 172 6.79 6.40 22.40
C GLU A 172 8.05 5.58 22.09
N HIS A 173 8.14 4.34 22.57
CA HIS A 173 9.30 3.48 22.33
C HIS A 173 9.40 3.11 20.84
N THR A 174 8.30 2.67 20.25
CA THR A 174 8.22 2.32 18.82
C THR A 174 8.53 3.54 17.95
N LYS A 175 8.00 4.72 18.31
CA LYS A 175 8.31 5.98 17.65
C LYS A 175 9.80 6.32 17.73
N GLU A 176 10.42 6.22 18.90
CA GLU A 176 11.86 6.48 19.04
C GLU A 176 12.72 5.56 18.17
N GLU A 177 12.41 4.26 18.12
CA GLU A 177 13.13 3.31 17.28
C GLU A 177 12.92 3.57 15.79
N PHE A 178 11.69 3.88 15.38
CA PHE A 178 11.35 4.30 14.03
C PHE A 178 12.17 5.53 13.59
N LEU A 179 12.23 6.57 14.44
CA LEU A 179 13.01 7.78 14.16
C LEU A 179 14.51 7.48 14.11
N LYS A 180 15.04 6.59 14.97
CA LYS A 180 16.45 6.16 14.92
C LYS A 180 16.78 5.51 13.57
N ILE A 181 15.91 4.67 13.02
CA ILE A 181 16.13 4.06 11.70
C ILE A 181 16.15 5.11 10.61
N LEU A 182 15.23 6.09 10.64
CA LEU A 182 15.24 7.20 9.69
C LEU A 182 16.55 8.00 9.78
N THR A 183 17.07 8.26 10.98
CA THR A 183 18.39 8.91 11.15
C THR A 183 19.53 8.08 10.56
N LEU A 184 19.52 6.75 10.73
CA LEU A 184 20.53 5.85 10.14
C LEU A 184 20.48 5.83 8.61
N LYS A 185 19.32 6.14 8.02
CA LYS A 185 19.08 6.16 6.57
C LYS A 185 19.01 7.57 5.99
N LYS A 186 19.45 8.59 6.74
CA LYS A 186 19.36 10.00 6.33
C LYS A 186 19.95 10.30 4.95
N ASP A 187 21.00 9.56 4.55
CA ASP A 187 21.66 9.77 3.25
C ASP A 187 20.78 9.35 2.06
N ASN A 188 19.65 8.67 2.31
CA ASN A 188 18.69 8.25 1.30
C ASN A 188 17.39 9.09 1.41
N MET A 189 17.38 10.24 0.74
CA MET A 189 16.24 11.16 0.73
C MET A 189 14.98 10.55 0.11
N ASP A 190 15.14 9.64 -0.86
CA ASP A 190 14.04 8.91 -1.48
C ASP A 190 13.33 8.02 -0.45
N PHE A 191 14.11 7.28 0.34
CA PHE A 191 13.59 6.47 1.44
C PHE A 191 12.85 7.32 2.49
N CYS A 192 13.43 8.45 2.90
CA CYS A 192 12.79 9.35 3.88
C CYS A 192 11.49 9.95 3.33
N ALA A 193 11.51 10.46 2.09
CA ALA A 193 10.34 11.02 1.42
C ALA A 193 9.24 9.98 1.26
N LYS A 194 9.57 8.78 0.78
CA LYS A 194 8.61 7.69 0.60
C LYS A 194 7.96 7.27 1.93
N THR A 195 8.74 7.23 3.02
CA THR A 195 8.23 6.85 4.34
C THR A 195 7.23 7.89 4.88
N ILE A 196 7.56 9.18 4.80
CA ILE A 196 6.68 10.22 5.33
C ILE A 196 5.42 10.41 4.47
N ILE A 197 5.54 10.18 3.16
CA ILE A 197 4.39 10.14 2.25
C ILE A 197 3.50 8.95 2.57
N GLY A 198 4.08 7.77 2.79
CA GLY A 198 3.38 6.59 3.27
C GLY A 198 2.57 6.89 4.54
N LEU A 199 3.21 7.51 5.55
CA LEU A 199 2.54 7.94 6.78
C LEU A 199 1.42 8.94 6.53
N SER A 200 1.63 9.92 5.66
CA SER A 200 0.61 10.93 5.37
C SER A 200 -0.56 10.34 4.59
N SER A 201 -0.29 9.33 3.74
CA SER A 201 -1.30 8.70 2.89
C SER A 201 -2.32 7.86 3.64
N VAL A 202 -2.06 7.48 4.89
CA VAL A 202 -3.03 6.72 5.72
C VAL A 202 -4.14 7.61 6.27
N LEU A 203 -3.98 8.94 6.19
CA LEU A 203 -4.91 9.89 6.77
C LEU A 203 -6.12 10.05 5.86
N THR A 204 -7.29 9.90 6.47
CA THR A 204 -8.60 10.12 5.86
C THR A 204 -9.30 11.30 6.55
N PRO A 205 -10.39 11.85 5.96
CA PRO A 205 -11.14 12.95 6.58
C PRO A 205 -11.66 12.64 8.00
N ASP A 206 -11.94 11.37 8.28
CA ASP A 206 -12.50 10.88 9.55
C ASP A 206 -11.44 10.61 10.63
N CYS A 207 -10.15 10.75 10.31
CA CYS A 207 -9.08 10.55 11.27
C CYS A 207 -9.12 11.58 12.41
N SER A 208 -8.73 11.16 13.61
CA SER A 208 -8.72 12.04 14.78
C SER A 208 -7.68 13.14 14.64
N GLU A 209 -7.89 14.27 15.34
CA GLU A 209 -6.88 15.33 15.44
C GLU A 209 -5.59 14.83 16.09
N GLU A 210 -5.65 13.81 16.95
CA GLU A 210 -4.46 13.20 17.58
C GLU A 210 -3.59 12.50 16.54
N ASP A 211 -4.19 11.77 15.59
CA ASP A 211 -3.47 11.08 14.51
C ASP A 211 -2.81 12.07 13.54
N LYS A 212 -3.52 13.15 13.20
CA LYS A 212 -2.99 14.25 12.38
C LYS A 212 -1.81 14.94 13.08
N ASN A 213 -1.95 15.22 14.38
CA ASN A 213 -0.87 15.83 15.17
C ASN A 213 0.33 14.89 15.32
N LEU A 214 0.11 13.58 15.44
CA LEU A 214 1.19 12.59 15.46
C LEU A 214 1.97 12.63 14.14
N CYS A 215 1.28 12.55 13.00
CA CYS A 215 1.91 12.65 11.69
C CYS A 215 2.66 13.97 11.52
N LEU A 216 2.05 15.10 11.91
CA LEU A 216 2.68 16.43 11.87
C LEU A 216 3.93 16.51 12.75
N SER A 217 3.94 15.86 13.91
CA SER A 217 5.11 15.82 14.78
C SER A 217 6.31 15.11 14.14
N ILE A 218 6.04 14.09 13.32
CA ILE A 218 7.08 13.36 12.57
C ILE A 218 7.58 14.26 11.44
N TRP A 219 6.69 14.94 10.71
CA TRP A 219 7.06 15.95 9.72
C TRP A 219 7.97 17.04 10.29
N GLN A 220 7.63 17.58 11.46
CA GLN A 220 8.44 18.56 12.17
C GLN A 220 9.83 17.99 12.50
N TRP A 221 9.88 16.78 13.05
CA TRP A 221 11.15 16.14 13.39
C TRP A 221 12.04 15.92 12.16
N ILE A 222 11.45 15.49 11.03
CA ILE A 222 12.17 15.32 9.76
C ILE A 222 12.75 16.66 9.31
N SER A 223 11.96 17.73 9.37
CA SER A 223 12.44 19.08 9.01
C SER A 223 13.59 19.55 9.91
N ASP A 224 13.46 19.35 11.23
CA ASP A 224 14.44 19.87 12.20
C ASP A 224 15.72 19.04 12.28
N THR A 225 15.63 17.72 12.03
CA THR A 225 16.70 16.76 12.36
C THR A 225 17.31 16.09 11.13
N LEU A 226 16.52 15.83 10.08
CA LEU A 226 17.01 15.09 8.91
C LEU A 226 17.40 15.98 7.76
N ILE A 227 16.78 17.15 7.60
CA ILE A 227 16.89 17.93 6.37
C ILE A 227 17.66 19.22 6.65
N ASP A 228 18.92 19.22 6.24
CA ASP A 228 19.74 20.43 6.20
C ASP A 228 19.39 21.30 4.98
N GLN A 229 19.76 22.58 4.99
CA GLN A 229 19.45 23.54 3.91
C GLN A 229 19.90 23.07 2.51
N GLU A 230 21.00 22.31 2.43
CA GLU A 230 21.54 21.78 1.16
C GLU A 230 20.75 20.54 0.67
N GLU A 231 20.07 19.85 1.57
CA GLU A 231 19.36 18.60 1.29
C GLU A 231 17.86 18.81 1.04
N VAL A 232 17.31 19.97 1.39
CA VAL A 232 15.91 20.35 1.15
C VAL A 232 15.50 20.14 -0.31
N GLU A 233 16.36 20.50 -1.27
CA GLU A 233 16.08 20.35 -2.70
C GLU A 233 15.98 18.88 -3.13
N LEU A 234 16.87 18.02 -2.61
CA LEU A 234 16.85 16.59 -2.90
C LEU A 234 15.60 15.95 -2.29
N PHE A 235 15.28 16.29 -1.05
CA PHE A 235 14.11 15.79 -0.37
C PHE A 235 12.81 16.19 -1.06
N VAL A 236 12.63 17.48 -1.39
CA VAL A 236 11.40 17.94 -2.06
C VAL A 236 11.27 17.33 -3.46
N ASN A 237 12.38 17.10 -4.17
CA ASN A 237 12.38 16.43 -5.47
C ASN A 237 11.92 14.97 -5.37
N SER A 238 12.43 14.23 -4.39
CA SER A 238 11.94 12.88 -4.09
C SER A 238 10.47 12.89 -3.67
N LEU A 239 10.05 13.90 -2.90
CA LEU A 239 8.66 14.04 -2.50
C LEU A 239 7.73 14.22 -3.69
N VAL A 240 8.00 15.22 -4.56
CA VAL A 240 7.16 15.52 -5.73
C VAL A 240 7.10 14.36 -6.74
N LEU A 241 8.12 13.50 -6.77
CA LEU A 241 8.13 12.26 -7.53
C LEU A 241 7.08 11.28 -7.00
N HIS A 242 7.08 11.02 -5.68
CA HIS A 242 6.18 10.04 -5.06
C HIS A 242 4.71 10.46 -5.00
N ILE A 243 4.42 11.78 -4.98
CA ILE A 243 3.05 12.33 -5.13
C ILE A 243 2.64 12.50 -6.60
N HIS A 244 3.39 11.90 -7.53
CA HIS A 244 3.20 11.92 -8.97
C HIS A 244 3.16 13.30 -9.61
N LEU A 245 3.64 14.36 -8.95
CA LEU A 245 3.75 15.66 -9.59
C LEU A 245 4.82 15.68 -10.68
N ILE A 246 5.75 14.73 -10.63
CA ILE A 246 6.69 14.38 -11.69
C ILE A 246 6.38 12.98 -12.21
N ARG A 247 6.58 12.74 -13.51
CA ARG A 247 6.44 11.42 -14.13
C ARG A 247 7.47 10.46 -13.53
N ALA A 248 7.00 9.40 -12.89
CA ALA A 248 7.83 8.30 -12.43
C ALA A 248 8.30 7.46 -13.63
N LEU A 249 9.44 6.80 -13.49
CA LEU A 249 9.83 5.76 -14.44
C LEU A 249 8.87 4.55 -14.29
N PRO A 250 8.64 3.78 -15.37
CA PRO A 250 7.81 2.58 -15.30
C PRO A 250 8.31 1.66 -14.18
N GLY A 251 7.40 1.28 -13.25
CA GLY A 251 7.73 0.48 -12.06
C GLY A 251 8.11 1.26 -10.80
N MET A 252 8.24 2.59 -10.86
CA MET A 252 8.47 3.46 -9.70
C MET A 252 7.20 4.21 -9.23
N GLU A 253 6.03 3.81 -9.76
CA GLU A 253 4.75 4.43 -9.44
C GLU A 253 4.27 4.00 -8.05
N SER A 254 4.36 4.90 -7.08
CA SER A 254 3.81 4.68 -5.74
C SER A 254 2.28 4.78 -5.76
N LYS A 255 1.53 3.81 -5.23
CA LYS A 255 0.05 3.86 -5.17
C LYS A 255 -0.46 4.49 -3.87
N PHE A 256 0.04 5.67 -3.52
CA PHE A 256 -0.38 6.34 -2.29
C PHE A 256 -1.68 7.11 -2.46
N GLN A 257 -2.54 7.08 -1.43
CA GLN A 257 -3.72 7.94 -1.39
C GLN A 257 -3.28 9.40 -1.25
N LEU A 258 -3.74 10.24 -2.18
CA LEU A 258 -3.27 11.61 -2.29
C LEU A 258 -3.89 12.55 -1.25
N TYR A 259 -5.12 12.30 -0.80
CA TYR A 259 -5.85 13.16 0.13
C TYR A 259 -5.04 13.49 1.39
N GLY A 260 -4.65 12.47 2.16
CA GLY A 260 -3.92 12.66 3.41
C GLY A 260 -2.55 13.30 3.21
N ILE A 261 -1.91 13.08 2.06
CA ILE A 261 -0.64 13.72 1.72
C ILE A 261 -0.84 15.22 1.48
N TYR A 262 -1.85 15.61 0.72
CA TYR A 262 -2.15 17.03 0.47
C TYR A 262 -2.63 17.75 1.73
N ASP A 263 -3.45 17.10 2.57
CA ASP A 263 -3.87 17.64 3.87
C ASP A 263 -2.64 17.89 4.76
N MET A 264 -1.74 16.91 4.86
CA MET A 264 -0.49 17.08 5.63
C MET A 264 0.42 18.17 5.06
N LEU A 265 0.59 18.23 3.74
CA LEU A 265 1.37 19.31 3.10
C LEU A 265 0.77 20.69 3.39
N PHE A 266 -0.56 20.79 3.54
CA PHE A 266 -1.22 22.04 3.93
C PHE A 266 -0.86 22.45 5.36
N TYR A 267 -0.88 21.52 6.32
CA TYR A 267 -0.45 21.80 7.69
C TYR A 267 1.06 22.09 7.78
N VAL A 268 1.88 21.35 7.03
CA VAL A 268 3.34 21.57 6.91
C VAL A 268 3.64 22.98 6.38
N ALA A 269 2.85 23.44 5.40
CA ALA A 269 2.95 24.82 4.90
C ALA A 269 2.48 25.82 5.94
N LYS A 270 1.31 25.60 6.55
CA LYS A 270 0.72 26.48 7.56
C LYS A 270 1.66 26.72 8.76
N GLU A 271 2.30 25.67 9.25
CA GLU A 271 3.28 25.73 10.36
C GLU A 271 4.69 26.16 9.93
N LYS A 272 4.92 26.34 8.62
CA LYS A 272 6.19 26.79 8.03
C LYS A 272 7.38 25.90 8.42
N LEU A 273 7.18 24.59 8.35
CA LEU A 273 8.18 23.63 8.81
C LEU A 273 9.48 23.70 8.02
N PHE A 274 9.40 23.99 6.71
CA PHE A 274 10.56 23.97 5.81
C PHE A 274 11.04 25.37 5.39
N SER A 275 12.23 25.41 4.77
CA SER A 275 12.76 26.64 4.17
C SER A 275 11.94 27.08 2.95
N PRO A 276 12.03 28.36 2.52
CA PRO A 276 11.29 28.87 1.36
C PRO A 276 11.53 28.07 0.06
N ILE A 277 12.72 27.48 -0.10
CA ILE A 277 13.09 26.67 -1.29
C ILE A 277 12.14 25.48 -1.45
N PHE A 278 11.78 24.81 -0.34
CA PHE A 278 10.83 23.70 -0.35
C PHE A 278 9.48 24.13 -0.97
N TYR A 279 8.96 25.26 -0.53
CA TYR A 279 7.68 25.80 -0.99
C TYR A 279 7.75 26.29 -2.44
N ASP A 280 8.90 26.84 -2.87
CA ASP A 280 9.12 27.27 -4.25
C ASP A 280 9.06 26.09 -5.23
N VAL A 281 9.73 24.99 -4.90
CA VAL A 281 9.70 23.76 -5.72
C VAL A 281 8.31 23.14 -5.73
N LEU A 282 7.67 23.01 -4.56
CA LEU A 282 6.33 22.44 -4.45
C LEU A 282 5.29 23.26 -5.25
N LYS A 283 5.33 24.59 -5.14
CA LYS A 283 4.49 25.52 -5.92
C LYS A 283 4.65 25.32 -7.41
N PHE A 284 5.89 25.23 -7.90
CA PHE A 284 6.16 25.05 -9.33
C PHE A 284 5.46 23.82 -9.89
N PHE A 285 5.56 22.69 -9.18
CA PHE A 285 4.99 21.42 -9.63
C PHE A 285 3.48 21.34 -9.46
N ILE A 286 2.91 21.86 -8.36
CA ILE A 286 1.46 21.94 -8.16
C ILE A 286 0.82 22.79 -9.28
N LYS A 287 1.37 23.98 -9.57
CA LYS A 287 0.85 24.85 -10.63
C LYS A 287 0.86 24.18 -12.01
N ARG A 288 1.90 23.41 -12.31
CA ARG A 288 2.05 22.72 -13.59
C ARG A 288 1.02 21.59 -13.78
N LYS A 289 0.61 20.92 -12.69
CA LYS A 289 -0.34 19.79 -12.74
C LYS A 289 -1.80 20.20 -12.44
N CYS A 290 -2.01 21.38 -11.86
CA CYS A 290 -3.32 21.96 -11.52
C CYS A 290 -4.40 21.95 -12.62
N PRO A 291 -4.12 21.95 -13.94
CA PRO A 291 -5.18 21.82 -14.95
C PRO A 291 -5.90 20.46 -14.97
N ARG A 292 -5.42 19.44 -14.22
CA ARG A 292 -5.96 18.07 -14.20
C ARG A 292 -6.42 17.59 -12.82
N VAL A 293 -6.33 18.45 -11.81
CA VAL A 293 -6.67 18.11 -10.43
C VAL A 293 -7.80 19.05 -10.03
N GLU A 294 -9.04 18.66 -10.35
CA GLU A 294 -10.27 19.35 -9.95
C GLU A 294 -10.57 19.16 -8.45
N ASP A 295 -9.54 19.20 -7.61
CA ASP A 295 -9.65 18.86 -6.19
C ASP A 295 -9.48 20.12 -5.34
N ILE A 296 -10.47 20.38 -4.48
CA ILE A 296 -10.59 21.58 -3.64
C ILE A 296 -9.37 21.75 -2.74
N ASP A 297 -8.74 20.63 -2.34
CA ASP A 297 -7.62 20.62 -1.41
C ASP A 297 -6.28 21.00 -2.06
N SER A 298 -6.12 20.72 -3.36
CA SER A 298 -4.94 21.19 -4.13
C SER A 298 -4.93 22.72 -4.26
N LYS A 299 -6.10 23.34 -4.37
CA LYS A 299 -6.23 24.80 -4.46
C LYS A 299 -5.93 25.48 -3.13
N LYS A 300 -6.46 24.95 -2.02
CA LYS A 300 -6.16 25.45 -0.66
C LYS A 300 -4.66 25.35 -0.35
N LEU A 301 -4.02 24.24 -0.71
CA LEU A 301 -2.59 24.07 -0.55
C LEU A 301 -1.82 25.11 -1.37
N LEU A 302 -2.18 25.30 -2.64
CA LEU A 302 -1.53 26.26 -3.52
C LEU A 302 -1.60 27.69 -2.94
N ASP A 303 -2.76 28.12 -2.46
CA ASP A 303 -2.95 29.45 -1.87
C ASP A 303 -2.03 29.69 -0.66
N VAL A 304 -1.85 28.67 0.22
CA VAL A 304 -0.95 28.77 1.36
C VAL A 304 0.51 28.77 0.92
N VAL A 305 0.91 27.85 0.04
CA VAL A 305 2.28 27.75 -0.46
C VAL A 305 2.69 29.02 -1.21
N GLU A 306 1.78 29.67 -1.94
CA GLU A 306 2.04 30.95 -2.60
C GLU A 306 2.46 32.06 -1.62
N SER A 307 1.87 32.09 -0.43
CA SER A 307 2.21 33.07 0.60
C SER A 307 3.59 32.85 1.24
N LEU A 308 4.13 31.64 1.12
CA LEU A 308 5.38 31.19 1.74
C LEU A 308 6.54 31.10 0.75
N SER A 309 6.21 30.92 -0.53
CA SER A 309 7.17 30.96 -1.63
C SER A 309 7.92 32.30 -1.65
N SER A 310 9.22 32.26 -1.94
CA SER A 310 9.96 33.49 -2.15
C SER A 310 9.33 34.23 -3.33
N ARG A 311 8.96 35.50 -3.12
CA ARG A 311 8.31 36.32 -4.17
C ARG A 311 9.21 36.37 -5.40
N THR A 312 8.90 35.54 -6.39
CA THR A 312 9.40 35.62 -7.76
C THR A 312 8.21 35.79 -8.69
#